data_AF-A0AAF1A2A8-F1
#
_entry.id   AF-A0AAF1A2A8-F1
#
_cell.length_a   1.000
_cell.length_b   1.000
_cell.length_c   1.000
_cell.angle_alpha   90.00
_cell.angle_beta   90.00
_cell.angle_gamma   90.00
#
_symmetry.space_group_name_H-M   'P 1'
#
loop_
_entity.id
_entity.type
_entity.pdbx_description
1 polymer ?
#
loop_
_entity_poly.entity_id
_entity_poly.type
_entity_poly.pdbx_seq_one_letter_code
_entity_poly.pdbx_strand_id
1 'polypeptide(L)'
;MQYNMAKRVFRGDRISELPVHIIHHILYSTDLDVKEAARSCILSKRWYFCWTSRPNLIFDLFKGCKYMPLENYAKLVDQSLRSHVQQNLHLEQLSLTYRDHREFDSLHVDTWIELAFKLNVRVLEIYASFLRSYSLPDVIYDAKNLTTLRLRNCKFEFDISTTPIRFDCLDDLYLHCVHISDAQLQRIIDRSPCIRNLSLVDCPGINKLQVCGPVHLENLIVQLCKFDSVIVQAPNLQCFKYVEHHAVRPCKIDILDGYNTLQTLVLCGASITDQQFRDVFYKFSNISELDLTSCLQLKNIEIQSEKLKKFTLVRMESLEKVTIQAPNLLEFDFEGDKVPFSSMDPFSSMDPSSLERSQLNFLSPRTNFGSVDSRWYTNLHHFVQKFNYSKGLILAIFCRKTNNILIYENPREIVIPPSHDVEIFIAPIQRVESTIRKLMLYYPWIISILPCTNSKVLKVMSVLKGCTQKQNCGSECPFNTEDN
;
A
#
# COMPACT_ATOMS: atom_id res chain seq x y z
N MET A 1 -22.96 14.28 -72.37
CA MET A 1 -21.97 13.84 -71.36
C MET A 1 -22.21 14.62 -70.09
N GLN A 2 -22.56 13.93 -69.01
CA GLN A 2 -22.95 14.50 -67.71
C GLN A 2 -21.72 15.01 -66.95
N TYR A 3 -21.77 16.24 -66.46
CA TYR A 3 -20.82 16.77 -65.48
C TYR A 3 -21.20 16.22 -64.10
N ASN A 4 -20.37 15.33 -63.55
CA ASN A 4 -20.47 14.86 -62.17
C ASN A 4 -19.98 15.95 -61.21
N MET A 5 -20.90 16.59 -60.48
CA MET A 5 -20.58 17.33 -59.27
C MET A 5 -20.18 16.33 -58.18
N ALA A 6 -18.87 16.18 -57.94
CA ALA A 6 -18.38 15.48 -56.77
C ALA A 6 -18.81 16.24 -55.51
N LYS A 7 -19.81 15.71 -54.79
CA LYS A 7 -20.15 16.14 -53.43
C LYS A 7 -18.91 16.03 -52.56
N ARG A 8 -18.38 17.17 -52.12
CA ARG A 8 -17.42 17.25 -51.01
C ARG A 8 -18.10 16.65 -49.78
N VAL A 9 -17.65 15.48 -49.34
CA VAL A 9 -18.05 14.90 -48.05
C VAL A 9 -17.48 15.80 -46.96
N PHE A 10 -18.32 16.61 -46.32
CA PHE A 10 -17.98 17.30 -45.08
C PHE A 10 -17.61 16.22 -44.05
N ARG A 11 -16.32 16.04 -43.76
CA ARG A 11 -15.91 15.32 -42.54
C ARG A 11 -16.27 16.24 -41.38
N GLY A 12 -17.50 16.13 -40.88
CA GLY A 12 -18.00 16.90 -39.75
C GLY A 12 -17.08 16.73 -38.54
N ASP A 13 -16.98 17.77 -37.72
CA ASP A 13 -16.21 17.75 -36.48
C ASP A 13 -16.94 16.90 -35.43
N ARG A 14 -16.69 15.59 -35.49
CA ARG A 14 -17.34 14.60 -34.63
C ARG A 14 -16.97 14.75 -33.16
N ILE A 15 -15.87 15.44 -32.85
CA ILE A 15 -15.40 15.64 -31.46
C ILE A 15 -16.19 16.79 -30.81
N SER A 16 -16.42 17.88 -31.54
CA SER A 16 -17.26 18.99 -31.07
C SER A 16 -18.75 18.63 -30.97
N GLU A 17 -19.20 17.65 -31.75
CA GLU A 17 -20.58 17.19 -31.79
C GLU A 17 -20.93 16.15 -30.70
N LEU A 18 -19.97 15.70 -29.90
CA LEU A 18 -20.21 14.70 -28.85
C LEU A 18 -21.32 15.14 -27.87
N PRO A 19 -22.20 14.22 -27.44
CA PRO A 19 -23.18 14.52 -26.40
C PRO A 19 -22.54 15.01 -25.10
N VAL A 20 -23.22 15.91 -24.38
CA VAL A 20 -22.70 16.49 -23.12
C VAL A 20 -22.32 15.40 -22.12
N HIS A 21 -23.15 14.38 -21.95
CA HIS A 21 -22.86 13.29 -21.01
C HIS A 21 -21.60 12.49 -21.38
N ILE A 22 -21.27 12.36 -22.67
CA ILE A 22 -20.03 11.71 -23.12
C ILE A 22 -18.84 12.61 -22.85
N ILE A 23 -18.95 13.92 -23.10
CA ILE A 23 -17.87 14.87 -22.80
C ILE A 23 -17.62 14.93 -21.28
N HIS A 24 -18.67 14.98 -20.45
CA HIS A 24 -18.55 14.89 -19.00
C HIS A 24 -17.89 13.58 -18.58
N HIS A 25 -18.31 12.46 -19.17
CA HIS A 25 -17.66 11.17 -18.91
C HIS A 25 -16.18 11.25 -19.26
N ILE A 26 -15.79 11.69 -20.46
CA ILE A 26 -14.39 11.84 -20.85
C ILE A 26 -13.64 12.72 -19.84
N LEU A 27 -14.15 13.91 -19.48
CA LEU A 27 -13.49 14.83 -18.54
C LEU A 27 -13.43 14.33 -17.08
N TYR A 28 -14.26 13.35 -16.73
CA TYR A 28 -14.36 12.75 -15.40
C TYR A 28 -13.58 11.44 -15.30
N SER A 29 -13.67 10.56 -16.30
CA SER A 29 -13.23 9.17 -16.29
C SER A 29 -11.90 8.93 -16.98
N THR A 30 -11.36 9.91 -17.71
CA THR A 30 -9.98 9.82 -18.18
C THR A 30 -9.05 10.31 -17.08
N ASP A 31 -7.93 9.61 -16.87
CA ASP A 31 -6.80 10.03 -16.01
C ASP A 31 -6.11 11.33 -16.52
N LEU A 32 -6.82 12.15 -17.30
CA LEU A 32 -6.38 13.47 -17.70
C LEU A 32 -6.22 14.30 -16.45
N ASP A 33 -5.02 14.81 -16.28
CA ASP A 33 -4.77 15.79 -15.24
C ASP A 33 -5.72 16.99 -15.45
N VAL A 34 -6.14 17.67 -14.37
CA VAL A 34 -7.05 18.83 -14.41
C VAL A 34 -6.58 19.87 -15.45
N LYS A 35 -5.26 20.00 -15.71
CA LYS A 35 -4.74 20.88 -16.77
C LYS A 35 -5.01 20.38 -18.19
N GLU A 36 -4.91 19.07 -18.42
CA GLU A 36 -5.17 18.44 -19.72
C GLU A 36 -6.66 18.46 -20.03
N ALA A 37 -7.49 18.17 -19.02
CA ALA A 37 -8.93 18.32 -19.12
C ALA A 37 -9.32 19.79 -19.39
N ALA A 38 -8.68 20.77 -18.73
CA ALA A 38 -8.90 22.20 -19.03
C ALA A 38 -8.50 22.57 -20.48
N ARG A 39 -7.41 22.00 -21.02
CA ARG A 39 -6.98 22.27 -22.40
C ARG A 39 -8.01 21.83 -23.44
N SER A 40 -8.80 20.80 -23.13
CA SER A 40 -9.86 20.34 -24.04
C SER A 40 -10.95 21.41 -24.30
N CYS A 41 -11.03 22.45 -23.47
CA CYS A 41 -11.94 23.58 -23.66
C CYS A 41 -11.77 24.28 -25.02
N ILE A 42 -10.57 24.22 -25.61
CA ILE A 42 -10.29 24.87 -26.89
C ILE A 42 -10.97 24.15 -28.08
N LEU A 43 -11.44 22.91 -27.87
CA LEU A 43 -12.03 22.09 -28.93
C LEU A 43 -13.35 22.68 -29.40
N SER A 44 -14.22 23.13 -28.48
CA SER A 44 -15.41 23.92 -28.82
C SER A 44 -16.05 24.54 -27.58
N LYS A 45 -17.02 25.45 -27.81
CA LYS A 45 -17.86 26.02 -26.74
C LYS A 45 -18.55 24.94 -25.89
N ARG A 46 -18.87 23.79 -26.48
CA ARG A 46 -19.51 22.68 -25.76
C ARG A 46 -18.55 22.03 -24.77
N TRP A 47 -17.30 21.84 -25.16
CA TRP A 47 -16.26 21.31 -24.28
C TRP A 47 -15.90 22.30 -23.17
N TYR A 48 -15.81 23.60 -23.49
CA TYR A 48 -15.65 24.64 -22.46
C TYR A 48 -16.81 24.64 -21.46
N PHE A 49 -18.05 24.55 -21.93
CA PHE A 49 -19.22 24.43 -21.04
C PHE A 49 -19.10 23.20 -20.13
N CYS A 50 -18.87 22.01 -20.70
CA CYS A 50 -18.75 20.76 -19.95
C CYS A 50 -17.62 20.78 -18.91
N TRP A 51 -16.51 21.48 -19.21
CA TRP A 51 -15.43 21.73 -18.28
C TRP A 51 -15.87 22.58 -17.10
N THR A 52 -16.55 23.70 -17.37
CA THR A 52 -17.03 24.60 -16.31
C THR A 52 -18.19 24.03 -15.49
N SER A 53 -18.92 23.05 -16.03
CA SER A 53 -20.06 22.39 -15.38
C SER A 53 -19.76 20.97 -14.87
N ARG A 54 -18.48 20.66 -14.66
CA ARG A 54 -18.04 19.31 -14.32
C ARG A 54 -18.37 18.97 -12.85
N PRO A 55 -18.92 17.79 -12.56
CA PRO A 55 -19.37 17.44 -11.21
C PRO A 55 -18.24 17.18 -10.20
N ASN A 56 -16.98 17.09 -10.63
CA ASN A 56 -15.83 16.96 -9.73
C ASN A 56 -14.95 18.21 -9.76
N LEU A 57 -14.79 18.82 -8.59
CA LEU A 57 -13.92 19.97 -8.36
C LEU A 57 -12.72 19.52 -7.52
N ILE A 58 -11.55 19.46 -8.16
CA ILE A 58 -10.31 19.01 -7.54
C ILE A 58 -9.32 20.16 -7.60
N PHE A 59 -8.95 20.66 -6.43
CA PHE A 59 -8.04 21.78 -6.26
C PHE A 59 -6.79 21.32 -5.52
N ASP A 60 -5.66 21.39 -6.23
CA ASP A 60 -4.35 21.02 -5.69
C ASP A 60 -3.43 22.23 -5.65
N LEU A 61 -3.13 22.72 -4.44
CA LEU A 61 -2.20 23.82 -4.22
C LEU A 61 -0.75 23.46 -4.58
N PHE A 62 -0.37 22.18 -4.54
CA PHE A 62 1.01 21.69 -4.69
C PHE A 62 1.31 21.07 -6.05
N LYS A 63 0.52 21.43 -7.07
CA LYS A 63 0.58 20.77 -8.37
C LYS A 63 1.90 21.02 -9.12
N GLY A 64 2.83 20.06 -8.97
CA GLY A 64 4.21 20.15 -9.44
C GLY A 64 5.09 20.96 -8.47
N CYS A 65 6.38 21.16 -8.78
CA CYS A 65 7.27 21.98 -7.94
C CYS A 65 6.92 23.48 -7.90
N LYS A 66 5.70 23.89 -8.29
CA LYS A 66 5.24 25.27 -8.37
C LYS A 66 4.08 25.50 -7.40
N TYR A 67 4.28 26.46 -6.50
CA TYR A 67 3.27 26.90 -5.54
C TYR A 67 2.31 27.91 -6.18
N MET A 68 0.99 27.72 -5.99
CA MET A 68 0.00 28.74 -6.31
C MET A 68 -0.16 29.69 -5.11
N PRO A 69 -0.15 31.02 -5.29
CA PRO A 69 -0.46 31.95 -4.21
C PRO A 69 -1.84 31.68 -3.61
N LEU A 70 -1.96 31.72 -2.27
CA LEU A 70 -3.19 31.36 -1.56
C LEU A 70 -4.40 32.17 -1.99
N GLU A 71 -4.24 33.47 -2.22
CA GLU A 71 -5.33 34.33 -2.71
C GLU A 71 -5.88 33.87 -4.06
N ASN A 72 -5.00 33.43 -4.97
CA ASN A 72 -5.41 32.94 -6.29
C ASN A 72 -6.10 31.59 -6.17
N TYR A 73 -5.61 30.74 -5.26
CA TYR A 73 -6.25 29.47 -4.94
C TYR A 73 -7.65 29.71 -4.37
N ALA A 74 -7.79 30.59 -3.38
CA ALA A 74 -9.07 30.92 -2.77
C ALA A 74 -10.06 31.50 -3.79
N LYS A 75 -9.62 32.47 -4.60
CA LYS A 75 -10.43 33.03 -5.70
C LYS A 75 -10.89 31.96 -6.68
N LEU A 76 -10.02 31.02 -7.03
CA LEU A 76 -10.36 29.93 -7.95
C LEU A 76 -11.43 29.00 -7.36
N VAL A 77 -11.27 28.59 -6.10
CA VAL A 77 -12.24 27.74 -5.40
C VAL A 77 -13.58 28.47 -5.24
N ASP A 78 -13.54 29.72 -4.77
CA ASP A 78 -14.73 30.57 -4.61
C ASP A 78 -15.51 30.74 -5.90
N GLN A 79 -14.83 31.10 -6.99
CA GLN A 79 -15.47 31.29 -8.30
C GLN A 79 -16.10 29.99 -8.80
N SER A 80 -15.41 28.87 -8.62
CA SER A 80 -15.89 27.56 -9.08
C SER A 80 -17.13 27.11 -8.31
N LEU A 81 -17.10 27.15 -6.97
CA LEU A 81 -18.23 26.75 -6.14
C LEU A 81 -19.42 27.71 -6.30
N ARG A 82 -19.19 29.02 -6.33
CA ARG A 82 -20.27 30.01 -6.57
C ARG A 82 -20.91 29.81 -7.93
N SER A 83 -20.13 29.52 -8.97
CA SER A 83 -20.65 29.21 -10.30
C SER A 83 -21.54 27.96 -10.27
N HIS A 84 -21.16 26.91 -9.54
CA HIS A 84 -21.98 25.70 -9.38
C HIS A 84 -23.29 25.99 -8.66
N VAL A 85 -23.25 26.79 -7.60
CA VAL A 85 -24.45 27.21 -6.88
C VAL A 85 -25.37 28.07 -7.75
N GLN A 86 -24.83 29.05 -8.47
CA GLN A 86 -25.61 29.93 -9.35
C GLN A 86 -26.29 29.19 -10.49
N GLN A 87 -25.62 28.17 -11.04
CA GLN A 87 -26.12 27.37 -12.15
C GLN A 87 -26.91 26.13 -11.69
N ASN A 88 -27.04 25.91 -10.37
CA ASN A 88 -27.65 24.72 -9.78
C ASN A 88 -27.06 23.41 -10.33
N LEU A 89 -25.74 23.36 -10.44
CA LEU A 89 -25.01 22.22 -10.96
C LEU A 89 -24.78 21.19 -9.86
N HIS A 90 -24.97 19.91 -10.19
CA HIS A 90 -24.65 18.81 -9.30
C HIS A 90 -23.15 18.75 -9.01
N LEU A 91 -22.78 18.64 -7.73
CA LEU A 91 -21.42 18.43 -7.29
C LEU A 91 -21.30 16.99 -6.75
N GLU A 92 -20.59 16.13 -7.46
CA GLU A 92 -20.31 14.77 -7.01
C GLU A 92 -19.13 14.75 -6.02
N GLN A 93 -18.06 15.49 -6.34
CA GLN A 93 -16.82 15.45 -5.58
C GLN A 93 -16.24 16.85 -5.37
N LEU A 94 -15.80 17.12 -4.14
CA LEU A 94 -14.93 18.22 -3.80
C LEU A 94 -13.64 17.68 -3.16
N SER A 95 -12.49 18.02 -3.74
CA SER A 95 -11.18 17.69 -3.20
C SER A 95 -10.34 18.95 -3.05
N LEU A 96 -9.93 19.24 -1.82
CA LEU A 96 -9.20 20.44 -1.43
C LEU A 96 -7.84 20.04 -0.85
N THR A 97 -6.76 20.43 -1.54
CA THR A 97 -5.41 20.32 -0.98
C THR A 97 -4.86 21.72 -0.77
N TYR A 98 -4.49 22.05 0.46
CA TYR A 98 -3.99 23.38 0.77
C TYR A 98 -2.91 23.36 1.86
N ARG A 99 -2.13 24.44 1.91
CA ARG A 99 -1.16 24.75 2.96
C ARG A 99 -1.72 25.92 3.74
N ASP A 100 -1.72 25.84 5.06
CA ASP A 100 -1.89 27.04 5.86
C ASP A 100 -0.54 27.44 6.46
N HIS A 101 -0.17 28.70 6.23
CA HIS A 101 0.91 29.38 6.92
C HIS A 101 0.29 30.43 7.85
N ARG A 102 -0.39 30.00 8.92
CA ARG A 102 -0.89 30.83 10.03
C ARG A 102 -1.85 31.98 9.65
N GLU A 103 -2.24 32.12 8.39
CA GLU A 103 -2.98 33.26 7.84
C GLU A 103 -4.06 32.84 6.81
N PHE A 104 -4.17 31.56 6.46
CA PHE A 104 -5.30 31.09 5.66
C PHE A 104 -6.52 30.97 6.58
N ASP A 105 -7.41 31.95 6.49
CA ASP A 105 -8.59 32.03 7.36
C ASP A 105 -9.43 30.76 7.22
N SER A 106 -9.58 30.00 8.31
CA SER A 106 -10.38 28.76 8.36
C SER A 106 -11.81 28.98 7.85
N LEU A 107 -12.30 30.22 7.96
CA LEU A 107 -13.57 30.70 7.41
C LEU A 107 -13.76 30.41 5.91
N HIS A 108 -12.69 30.47 5.10
CA HIS A 108 -12.80 30.13 3.67
C HIS A 108 -13.12 28.65 3.48
N VAL A 109 -12.42 27.77 4.20
CA VAL A 109 -12.61 26.31 4.09
C VAL A 109 -14.01 25.93 4.57
N ASP A 110 -14.45 26.50 5.69
CA ASP A 110 -15.80 26.28 6.24
C ASP A 110 -16.87 26.67 5.22
N THR A 111 -16.72 27.86 4.62
CA THR A 111 -17.64 28.34 3.57
C THR A 111 -17.66 27.37 2.38
N TRP A 112 -16.51 26.88 1.93
CA TRP A 112 -16.45 25.96 0.79
C TRP A 112 -17.12 24.63 1.08
N ILE A 113 -16.92 24.10 2.28
CA ILE A 113 -17.55 22.87 2.76
C ILE A 113 -19.07 23.06 2.81
N GLU A 114 -19.56 24.16 3.40
CA GLU A 114 -20.99 24.48 3.45
C GLU A 114 -21.62 24.57 2.05
N LEU A 115 -20.96 25.23 1.10
CA LEU A 115 -21.43 25.30 -0.28
C LEU A 115 -21.44 23.92 -0.94
N ALA A 116 -20.45 23.07 -0.66
CA ALA A 116 -20.41 21.71 -1.19
C ALA A 116 -21.57 20.85 -0.67
N PHE A 117 -21.89 20.94 0.62
CA PHE A 117 -23.04 20.25 1.21
C PHE A 117 -24.36 20.77 0.66
N LYS A 118 -24.48 22.08 0.43
CA LYS A 118 -25.65 22.67 -0.24
C LYS A 118 -25.85 22.12 -1.66
N LEU A 119 -24.76 21.71 -2.32
CA LEU A 119 -24.77 21.08 -3.64
C LEU A 119 -24.90 19.54 -3.58
N ASN A 120 -25.17 18.97 -2.38
CA ASN A 120 -25.30 17.53 -2.14
C ASN A 120 -24.05 16.72 -2.52
N VAL A 121 -22.86 17.21 -2.16
CA VAL A 121 -21.59 16.50 -2.39
C VAL A 121 -21.61 15.08 -1.81
N ARG A 122 -21.08 14.12 -2.58
CA ARG A 122 -21.00 12.70 -2.20
C ARG A 122 -19.59 12.29 -1.79
N VAL A 123 -18.57 12.90 -2.39
CA VAL A 123 -17.15 12.66 -2.07
C VAL A 123 -16.52 13.95 -1.58
N LEU A 124 -16.10 13.98 -0.32
CA LEU A 124 -15.39 15.11 0.28
C LEU A 124 -13.99 14.69 0.70
N GLU A 125 -12.99 15.35 0.13
CA GLU A 125 -11.58 15.13 0.45
C GLU A 125 -10.91 16.44 0.88
N ILE A 126 -10.31 16.45 2.06
CA ILE A 126 -9.62 17.61 2.61
C ILE A 126 -8.22 17.18 3.02
N TYR A 127 -7.23 17.66 2.28
CA TYR A 127 -5.81 17.42 2.51
C TYR A 127 -5.11 18.69 2.95
N ALA A 128 -5.16 18.96 4.25
CA ALA A 128 -4.38 20.03 4.82
C ALA A 128 -2.92 19.62 4.97
N SER A 129 -1.99 20.55 4.72
CA SER A 129 -0.58 20.39 5.07
C SER A 129 -0.24 21.25 6.27
N PHE A 130 0.37 20.66 7.29
CA PHE A 130 0.85 21.32 8.52
C PHE A 130 -0.23 21.85 9.48
N LEU A 131 -1.51 21.53 9.26
CA LEU A 131 -2.58 21.82 10.22
C LEU A 131 -2.68 20.69 11.24
N ARG A 132 -2.45 20.99 12.52
CA ARG A 132 -2.89 20.09 13.61
C ARG A 132 -4.13 20.61 14.32
N SER A 133 -4.70 21.73 13.84
CA SER A 133 -5.65 22.55 14.60
C SER A 133 -6.94 22.92 13.87
N TYR A 134 -7.14 22.56 12.59
CA TYR A 134 -8.38 22.90 11.88
C TYR A 134 -9.55 22.04 12.37
N SER A 135 -10.55 22.68 12.99
CA SER A 135 -11.82 22.07 13.38
C SER A 135 -12.71 21.88 12.17
N LEU A 136 -13.23 20.69 11.98
CA LEU A 136 -14.24 20.44 10.95
C LEU A 136 -15.56 21.13 11.33
N PRO A 137 -16.22 21.85 10.38
CA PRO A 137 -17.50 22.48 10.64
C PRO A 137 -18.63 21.46 10.84
N ASP A 138 -19.63 21.82 11.64
CA ASP A 138 -20.72 20.94 12.05
C ASP A 138 -21.54 20.36 10.90
N VAL A 139 -21.59 21.06 9.75
CA VAL A 139 -22.30 20.62 8.55
C VAL A 139 -21.82 19.25 8.05
N ILE A 140 -20.56 18.88 8.31
CA ILE A 140 -20.00 17.57 7.94
C ILE A 140 -20.69 16.44 8.72
N TYR A 141 -21.11 16.67 9.95
CA TYR A 141 -21.70 15.61 10.78
C TYR A 141 -23.13 15.28 10.35
N ASP A 142 -23.79 16.17 9.59
CA ASP A 142 -25.14 15.97 9.05
C ASP A 142 -25.17 15.50 7.58
N ALA A 143 -24.11 14.81 7.17
CA ALA A 143 -23.81 14.47 5.78
C ALA A 143 -24.48 13.16 5.30
N LYS A 144 -25.82 13.12 5.21
CA LYS A 144 -26.57 11.88 4.89
C LYS A 144 -26.19 11.21 3.58
N ASN A 145 -25.94 12.00 2.54
CA ASN A 145 -25.66 11.51 1.18
C ASN A 145 -24.17 11.29 0.90
N LEU A 146 -23.31 11.62 1.87
CA LEU A 146 -21.88 11.49 1.71
C LEU A 146 -21.50 10.02 1.71
N THR A 147 -20.84 9.59 0.64
CA THR A 147 -20.34 8.23 0.47
C THR A 147 -18.89 8.12 0.89
N THR A 148 -18.09 9.16 0.63
CA THR A 148 -16.64 9.11 0.90
C THR A 148 -16.18 10.35 1.65
N LEU A 149 -15.48 10.15 2.76
CA LEU A 149 -14.87 11.20 3.56
C LEU A 149 -13.38 10.90 3.74
N ARG A 150 -12.51 11.71 3.13
CA ARG A 150 -11.05 11.60 3.29
C ARG A 150 -10.49 12.86 3.92
N LEU A 151 -9.87 12.71 5.07
CA LEU A 151 -9.39 13.84 5.85
C LEU A 151 -7.92 13.64 6.19
N ARG A 152 -7.14 14.71 6.03
CA ARG A 152 -5.76 14.75 6.49
C ARG A 152 -5.49 16.02 7.27
N ASN A 153 -4.82 15.90 8.42
CA ASN A 153 -4.38 17.04 9.22
C ASN A 153 -5.56 17.94 9.69
N CYS A 154 -6.61 17.34 10.24
CA CYS A 154 -7.80 18.01 10.79
C CYS A 154 -8.10 17.52 12.22
N LYS A 155 -9.07 18.13 12.90
CA LYS A 155 -9.61 17.61 14.17
C LYS A 155 -11.14 17.52 14.16
N PHE A 156 -11.65 16.45 14.77
CA PHE A 156 -13.08 16.31 15.08
C PHE A 156 -13.37 17.03 16.40
N GLU A 157 -14.27 18.00 16.36
CA GLU A 157 -14.64 18.80 17.53
C GLU A 157 -16.17 18.89 17.60
N PHE A 158 -16.78 17.82 18.12
CA PHE A 158 -18.22 17.74 18.35
C PHE A 158 -18.52 17.14 19.72
N ASP A 159 -19.68 17.50 20.27
CA ASP A 159 -20.18 16.94 21.52
C ASP A 159 -20.98 15.66 21.20
N ILE A 160 -20.49 14.54 21.75
CA ILE A 160 -21.05 13.20 21.52
C ILE A 160 -22.51 13.10 21.96
N SER A 161 -22.91 13.90 22.96
CA SER A 161 -24.26 13.87 23.56
C SER A 161 -25.28 14.72 22.81
N THR A 162 -24.85 15.83 22.21
CA THR A 162 -25.74 16.83 21.62
C THR A 162 -25.66 16.91 20.10
N THR A 163 -24.51 16.66 19.49
CA THR A 163 -24.33 16.78 18.04
C THR A 163 -25.01 15.60 17.31
N PRO A 164 -25.98 15.87 16.41
CA PRO A 164 -26.55 14.83 15.57
C PRO A 164 -25.52 14.41 14.52
N ILE A 165 -25.24 13.12 14.43
CA ILE A 165 -24.35 12.55 13.41
C ILE A 165 -25.17 11.62 12.52
N ARG A 166 -25.16 11.88 11.21
CA ARG A 166 -25.90 11.14 10.19
C ARG A 166 -25.01 10.86 8.98
N PHE A 167 -24.29 9.74 9.03
CA PHE A 167 -23.47 9.23 7.93
C PHE A 167 -24.17 8.04 7.26
N ASP A 168 -25.40 8.26 6.81
CA ASP A 168 -26.33 7.20 6.37
C ASP A 168 -25.80 6.42 5.14
N CYS A 169 -25.03 7.06 4.26
CA CYS A 169 -24.47 6.47 3.05
C CYS A 169 -22.94 6.30 3.05
N LEU A 170 -22.26 6.61 4.16
CA LEU A 170 -20.80 6.62 4.20
C LEU A 170 -20.25 5.20 4.02
N ASP A 171 -19.49 4.99 2.94
CA ASP A 171 -18.88 3.72 2.56
C ASP A 171 -17.36 3.70 2.76
N ASP A 172 -16.68 4.84 2.63
CA ASP A 172 -15.22 4.99 2.71
C ASP A 172 -14.87 6.16 3.65
N LEU A 173 -14.23 5.81 4.77
CA LEU A 173 -13.67 6.76 5.73
C LEU A 173 -12.15 6.59 5.81
N TYR A 174 -11.43 7.61 5.36
CA TYR A 174 -9.97 7.69 5.44
C TYR A 174 -9.54 8.87 6.30
N LEU A 175 -8.84 8.59 7.40
CA LEU A 175 -8.31 9.59 8.32
C LEU A 175 -6.79 9.48 8.40
N HIS A 176 -6.07 10.58 8.16
CA HIS A 176 -4.62 10.64 8.24
C HIS A 176 -4.12 11.84 9.04
N CYS A 177 -3.39 11.62 10.14
CA CYS A 177 -2.99 12.70 11.05
C CYS A 177 -4.19 13.50 11.57
N VAL A 178 -5.34 12.84 11.75
CA VAL A 178 -6.58 13.47 12.24
C VAL A 178 -6.69 13.28 13.75
N HIS A 179 -6.86 14.37 14.49
CA HIS A 179 -7.09 14.29 15.93
C HIS A 179 -8.55 13.92 16.23
N ILE A 180 -8.73 12.81 16.93
CA ILE A 180 -10.04 12.27 17.30
C ILE A 180 -9.91 11.45 18.58
N SER A 181 -10.91 11.51 19.48
CA SER A 181 -10.95 10.67 20.68
C SER A 181 -11.61 9.31 20.43
N ASP A 182 -11.32 8.32 21.28
CA ASP A 182 -11.95 6.98 21.23
C ASP A 182 -13.49 7.07 21.11
N ALA A 183 -14.11 7.91 21.93
CA ALA A 183 -15.57 8.02 22.01
C ALA A 183 -16.18 8.73 20.78
N GLN A 184 -15.46 9.70 20.20
CA GLN A 184 -15.88 10.34 18.95
C GLN A 184 -15.77 9.36 17.77
N LEU A 185 -14.68 8.59 17.68
CA LEU A 185 -14.51 7.59 16.63
C LEU A 185 -15.59 6.53 16.71
N GLN A 186 -15.88 6.01 17.92
CA GLN A 186 -16.96 5.05 18.11
C GLN A 186 -18.30 5.62 17.65
N ARG A 187 -18.60 6.88 18.00
CA ARG A 187 -19.84 7.53 17.60
C ARG A 187 -19.95 7.67 16.07
N ILE A 188 -18.86 7.93 15.36
CA ILE A 188 -18.85 7.97 13.89
C ILE A 188 -19.14 6.58 13.33
N ILE A 189 -18.47 5.55 13.83
CA ILE A 189 -18.65 4.16 13.38
C ILE A 189 -20.10 3.71 13.59
N ASP A 190 -20.67 3.95 14.77
CA ASP A 190 -22.06 3.59 15.12
C ASP A 190 -23.10 4.30 14.23
N ARG A 191 -22.75 5.47 13.69
CA ARG A 191 -23.62 6.30 12.84
C ARG A 191 -23.31 6.16 11.35
N SER A 192 -22.48 5.19 10.98
CA SER A 192 -22.06 4.90 9.60
C SER A 192 -22.41 3.45 9.22
N PRO A 193 -23.71 3.10 9.04
CA PRO A 193 -24.14 1.72 8.86
C PRO A 193 -23.64 1.06 7.56
N CYS A 194 -23.31 1.86 6.54
CA CYS A 194 -22.89 1.38 5.22
C CYS A 194 -21.37 1.28 5.04
N ILE A 195 -20.58 1.52 6.09
CA ILE A 195 -19.11 1.61 5.98
C ILE A 195 -18.51 0.28 5.50
N ARG A 196 -17.73 0.36 4.41
CA ARG A 196 -16.99 -0.76 3.81
C ARG A 196 -15.49 -0.63 4.01
N ASN A 197 -14.98 0.60 3.99
CA ASN A 197 -13.56 0.90 4.12
C ASN A 197 -13.33 1.86 5.29
N LEU A 198 -12.54 1.42 6.27
CA LEU A 198 -12.11 2.26 7.38
C LEU A 198 -10.58 2.26 7.43
N SER A 199 -9.97 3.43 7.23
CA SER A 199 -8.52 3.61 7.26
C SER A 199 -8.12 4.70 8.23
N LEU A 200 -7.31 4.35 9.23
CA LEU A 200 -6.76 5.24 10.24
C LEU A 200 -5.23 5.25 10.12
N VAL A 201 -4.64 6.41 9.85
CA VAL A 201 -3.20 6.57 9.65
C VAL A 201 -2.68 7.69 10.56
N ASP A 202 -1.80 7.38 11.51
CA ASP A 202 -1.18 8.36 12.41
C ASP A 202 -2.21 9.28 13.10
N CYS A 203 -3.36 8.75 13.53
CA CYS A 203 -4.41 9.53 14.17
C CYS A 203 -4.14 9.67 15.69
N PRO A 204 -3.82 10.87 16.21
CA PRO A 204 -3.64 11.07 17.63
C PRO A 204 -4.98 11.18 18.38
N GLY A 205 -4.97 10.82 19.67
CA GLY A 205 -6.15 10.93 20.56
C GLY A 205 -6.93 9.64 20.74
N ILE A 206 -6.63 8.61 19.93
CA ILE A 206 -7.18 7.27 20.07
C ILE A 206 -6.18 6.33 20.74
N ASN A 207 -6.65 5.59 21.75
CA ASN A 207 -5.89 4.57 22.46
C ASN A 207 -6.58 3.20 22.40
N LYS A 208 -7.90 3.16 22.14
CA LYS A 208 -8.67 1.91 22.00
C LYS A 208 -9.54 1.96 20.77
N LEU A 209 -9.45 0.93 19.93
CA LEU A 209 -10.31 0.78 18.76
C LEU A 209 -11.30 -0.35 18.99
N GLN A 210 -12.59 -0.04 18.93
CA GLN A 210 -13.67 -1.02 18.92
C GLN A 210 -14.45 -0.87 17.62
N VAL A 211 -14.47 -1.93 16.81
CA VAL A 211 -15.22 -1.96 15.57
C VAL A 211 -16.27 -3.06 15.70
N CYS A 212 -17.38 -2.72 16.33
CA CYS A 212 -18.49 -3.64 16.59
C CYS A 212 -19.76 -3.08 15.94
N GLY A 213 -20.41 -3.84 15.06
CA GLY A 213 -21.65 -3.42 14.41
C GLY A 213 -21.57 -3.14 12.90
N PRO A 214 -20.44 -2.69 12.31
CA PRO A 214 -20.31 -2.55 10.87
C PRO A 214 -20.38 -3.88 10.11
N VAL A 215 -21.59 -4.32 9.76
CA VAL A 215 -21.79 -5.59 9.04
C VAL A 215 -21.26 -5.57 7.61
N HIS A 216 -21.11 -4.39 7.01
CA HIS A 216 -20.63 -4.23 5.63
C HIS A 216 -19.12 -3.94 5.54
N LEU A 217 -18.41 -3.87 6.67
CA LEU A 217 -17.00 -3.54 6.67
C LEU A 217 -16.19 -4.65 6.01
N GLU A 218 -15.50 -4.30 4.92
CA GLU A 218 -14.66 -5.20 4.11
C GLU A 218 -13.17 -4.96 4.39
N ASN A 219 -12.77 -3.70 4.60
CA ASN A 219 -11.38 -3.30 4.76
C ASN A 219 -11.19 -2.45 6.00
N LEU A 220 -10.34 -2.92 6.92
CA LEU A 220 -9.89 -2.17 8.09
C LEU A 220 -8.37 -2.01 8.04
N ILE A 221 -7.90 -0.77 7.93
CA ILE A 221 -6.49 -0.42 7.87
C ILE A 221 -6.16 0.52 9.02
N VAL A 222 -5.20 0.13 9.84
CA VAL A 222 -4.69 0.89 10.98
C VAL A 222 -3.18 0.97 10.85
N GLN A 223 -2.64 2.19 10.73
CA GLN A 223 -1.20 2.41 10.53
C GLN A 223 -0.72 3.53 11.42
N LEU A 224 0.42 3.34 12.09
CA LEU A 224 1.10 4.36 12.91
C LEU A 224 0.25 4.92 14.07
N CYS A 225 -0.89 4.31 14.38
CA CYS A 225 -1.72 4.66 15.53
C CYS A 225 -1.30 3.83 16.75
N LYS A 226 -1.13 4.49 17.88
CA LYS A 226 -0.71 3.85 19.13
C LYS A 226 -1.93 3.35 19.90
N PHE A 227 -2.19 2.04 19.83
CA PHE A 227 -3.34 1.42 20.48
C PHE A 227 -2.90 0.51 21.62
N ASP A 228 -3.58 0.62 22.77
CA ASP A 228 -3.47 -0.38 23.84
C ASP A 228 -4.23 -1.66 23.46
N SER A 229 -5.40 -1.50 22.83
CA SER A 229 -6.22 -2.63 22.38
C SER A 229 -7.04 -2.33 21.13
N VAL A 230 -7.16 -3.33 20.26
CA VAL A 230 -8.02 -3.33 19.07
C VAL A 230 -8.96 -4.52 19.13
N ILE A 231 -10.27 -4.26 19.11
CA ILE A 231 -11.31 -5.29 19.07
C ILE A 231 -12.08 -5.13 17.76
N VAL A 232 -12.12 -6.19 16.95
CA VAL A 232 -12.78 -6.19 15.65
C VAL A 232 -13.88 -7.24 15.62
N GLN A 233 -15.11 -6.80 15.42
CA GLN A 233 -16.28 -7.65 15.24
C GLN A 233 -17.01 -7.23 13.96
N ALA A 234 -16.50 -7.72 12.82
CA ALA A 234 -16.99 -7.41 11.48
C ALA A 234 -17.11 -8.71 10.65
N PRO A 235 -18.32 -9.24 10.40
CA PRO A 235 -18.51 -10.56 9.80
C PRO A 235 -18.10 -10.64 8.33
N ASN A 236 -18.09 -9.52 7.60
CA ASN A 236 -17.74 -9.47 6.18
C ASN A 236 -16.32 -8.91 5.92
N LEU A 237 -15.49 -8.85 6.96
CA LEU A 237 -14.13 -8.31 6.86
C LEU A 237 -13.25 -9.20 5.97
N GLN A 238 -12.75 -8.63 4.87
CA GLN A 238 -11.88 -9.32 3.91
C GLN A 238 -10.41 -8.98 4.13
N CYS A 239 -10.10 -7.76 4.56
CA CYS A 239 -8.75 -7.30 4.79
C CYS A 239 -8.63 -6.59 6.13
N PHE A 240 -7.69 -7.06 6.96
CA PHE A 240 -7.30 -6.37 8.18
C PHE A 240 -5.79 -6.11 8.18
N LYS A 241 -5.41 -4.83 8.31
CA LYS A 241 -4.02 -4.41 8.40
C LYS A 241 -3.81 -3.57 9.65
N TYR A 242 -2.91 -4.03 10.51
CA TYR A 242 -2.44 -3.29 11.68
C TYR A 242 -0.93 -3.11 11.56
N VAL A 243 -0.46 -1.87 11.50
CA VAL A 243 0.96 -1.55 11.30
C VAL A 243 1.47 -0.52 12.30
N GLU A 244 2.28 -0.97 13.24
CA GLU A 244 2.99 -0.12 14.20
C GLU A 244 4.50 -0.43 14.17
N HIS A 245 5.31 0.47 13.60
CA HIS A 245 6.76 0.27 13.44
C HIS A 245 7.59 0.64 14.67
N HIS A 246 7.00 1.35 15.65
CA HIS A 246 7.67 1.85 16.85
C HIS A 246 6.92 1.48 18.12
N ALA A 247 6.33 0.28 18.16
CA ALA A 247 5.59 -0.21 19.31
C ALA A 247 6.52 -0.33 20.53
N VAL A 248 6.59 0.74 21.33
CA VAL A 248 7.21 0.71 22.67
C VAL A 248 6.30 -0.08 23.62
N ARG A 249 5.01 -0.19 23.28
CA ARG A 249 4.01 -0.90 24.06
C ARG A 249 3.32 -1.96 23.21
N PRO A 250 3.07 -3.15 23.79
CA PRO A 250 2.34 -4.22 23.13
C PRO A 250 0.86 -3.85 22.89
N CYS A 251 0.39 -3.85 21.64
CA CYS A 251 -1.05 -3.73 21.34
C CYS A 251 -1.74 -5.10 21.38
N LYS A 252 -2.82 -5.24 22.17
CA LYS A 252 -3.64 -6.45 22.19
C LYS A 252 -4.69 -6.39 21.07
N ILE A 253 -4.70 -7.40 20.20
CA ILE A 253 -5.64 -7.48 19.08
C ILE A 253 -6.54 -8.69 19.27
N ASP A 254 -7.86 -8.46 19.36
CA ASP A 254 -8.88 -9.49 19.45
C ASP A 254 -9.84 -9.38 18.24
N ILE A 255 -9.82 -10.37 17.35
CA ILE A 255 -10.72 -10.46 16.20
C ILE A 255 -11.83 -11.46 16.55
N LEU A 256 -13.04 -10.96 16.79
CA LEU A 256 -14.16 -11.72 17.36
C LEU A 256 -15.07 -12.36 16.31
N ASP A 257 -15.21 -11.74 15.13
CA ASP A 257 -16.00 -12.21 13.99
C ASP A 257 -15.26 -11.90 12.67
N GLY A 258 -15.64 -12.55 11.56
CA GLY A 258 -14.99 -12.40 10.24
C GLY A 258 -14.22 -13.64 9.75
N TYR A 259 -14.36 -14.76 10.46
CA TYR A 259 -13.61 -16.01 10.25
C TYR A 259 -13.70 -16.59 8.83
N ASN A 260 -14.85 -16.42 8.17
CA ASN A 260 -15.10 -16.98 6.85
C ASN A 260 -14.84 -16.01 5.70
N THR A 261 -14.47 -14.75 5.97
CA THR A 261 -14.37 -13.73 4.92
C THR A 261 -12.96 -13.14 4.82
N LEU A 262 -12.19 -13.20 5.91
CA LEU A 262 -10.84 -12.64 5.97
C LEU A 262 -9.89 -13.37 5.01
N GLN A 263 -9.37 -12.63 4.03
CA GLN A 263 -8.43 -13.08 3.00
C GLN A 263 -7.02 -12.55 3.23
N THR A 264 -6.90 -11.34 3.79
CA THR A 264 -5.62 -10.67 4.03
C THR A 264 -5.52 -10.25 5.50
N LEU A 265 -4.46 -10.72 6.17
CA LEU A 265 -4.13 -10.34 7.54
C LEU A 265 -2.69 -9.81 7.60
N VAL A 266 -2.53 -8.54 7.94
CA VAL A 266 -1.22 -7.91 8.13
C VAL A 266 -1.11 -7.43 9.58
N LEU A 267 -0.14 -7.95 10.32
CA LEU A 267 0.14 -7.57 11.70
C LEU A 267 1.60 -7.15 11.84
N CYS A 268 1.85 -5.86 12.09
CA CYS A 268 3.17 -5.32 12.38
C CYS A 268 3.18 -4.66 13.77
N GLY A 269 4.05 -5.14 14.67
CA GLY A 269 4.18 -4.62 16.04
C GLY A 269 3.12 -5.13 17.02
N ALA A 270 2.25 -6.06 16.61
CA ALA A 270 1.17 -6.59 17.44
C ALA A 270 1.69 -7.53 18.55
N SER A 271 0.98 -7.56 19.69
CA SER A 271 1.25 -8.50 20.78
C SER A 271 0.23 -9.62 20.83
N ILE A 272 0.29 -10.43 19.78
CA ILE A 272 -0.48 -11.66 19.64
C ILE A 272 0.29 -12.82 20.27
N THR A 273 -0.38 -13.58 21.15
CA THR A 273 0.18 -14.81 21.75
C THR A 273 0.06 -16.00 20.81
N ASP A 274 0.84 -17.06 21.04
CA ASP A 274 0.75 -18.33 20.31
C ASP A 274 -0.70 -18.90 20.32
N GLN A 275 -1.41 -18.77 21.45
CA GLN A 275 -2.78 -19.27 21.57
C GLN A 275 -3.76 -18.45 20.72
N GLN A 276 -3.69 -17.11 20.80
CA GLN A 276 -4.54 -16.25 19.97
C GLN A 276 -4.25 -16.48 18.49
N PHE A 277 -2.98 -16.64 18.10
CA PHE A 277 -2.61 -16.96 16.73
C PHE A 277 -3.22 -18.29 16.28
N ARG A 278 -3.14 -19.35 17.10
CA ARG A 278 -3.78 -20.64 16.79
C ARG A 278 -5.31 -20.53 16.68
N ASP A 279 -5.95 -19.82 17.60
CA ASP A 279 -7.41 -19.63 17.60
C ASP A 279 -7.86 -18.84 16.36
N VAL A 280 -7.05 -17.87 15.93
CA VAL A 280 -7.20 -17.17 14.66
C VAL A 280 -7.08 -18.21 13.53
N PHE A 281 -5.94 -18.86 13.35
CA PHE A 281 -5.70 -19.73 12.19
C PHE A 281 -6.65 -20.93 12.08
N TYR A 282 -7.08 -21.52 13.19
CA TYR A 282 -8.07 -22.60 13.19
C TYR A 282 -9.44 -22.12 12.68
N LYS A 283 -9.81 -20.87 12.96
CA LYS A 283 -11.08 -20.30 12.53
C LYS A 283 -11.01 -19.64 11.14
N PHE A 284 -9.90 -18.99 10.78
CA PHE A 284 -9.74 -18.25 9.53
C PHE A 284 -9.20 -19.11 8.38
N SER A 285 -9.97 -20.12 7.97
CA SER A 285 -9.58 -21.04 6.88
C SER A 285 -9.43 -20.39 5.49
N ASN A 286 -9.84 -19.12 5.34
CA ASN A 286 -9.87 -18.38 4.06
C ASN A 286 -8.70 -17.42 3.84
N ILE A 287 -7.77 -17.31 4.79
CA ILE A 287 -6.61 -16.42 4.64
C ILE A 287 -5.76 -16.89 3.46
N SER A 288 -5.57 -15.98 2.51
CA SER A 288 -4.74 -16.15 1.32
C SER A 288 -3.41 -15.39 1.41
N GLU A 289 -3.38 -14.31 2.21
CA GLU A 289 -2.20 -13.48 2.44
C GLU A 289 -2.05 -13.22 3.94
N LEU A 290 -0.88 -13.57 4.47
CA LEU A 290 -0.51 -13.36 5.87
C LEU A 290 0.83 -12.65 5.95
N ASP A 291 0.86 -11.48 6.56
CA ASP A 291 2.11 -10.74 6.80
C ASP A 291 2.26 -10.49 8.30
N LEU A 292 3.33 -11.04 8.90
CA LEU A 292 3.67 -10.88 10.31
C LEU A 292 5.02 -10.17 10.41
N THR A 293 5.04 -9.04 11.11
CA THR A 293 6.25 -8.23 11.30
C THR A 293 6.42 -7.85 12.77
N SER A 294 7.56 -8.15 13.37
CA SER A 294 7.89 -7.72 14.74
C SER A 294 6.79 -8.01 15.78
N CYS A 295 6.15 -9.18 15.69
CA CYS A 295 5.17 -9.61 16.69
C CYS A 295 5.89 -10.10 17.96
N LEU A 296 5.78 -9.34 19.06
CA LEU A 296 6.67 -9.47 20.22
C LEU A 296 6.44 -10.73 21.08
N GLN A 297 5.22 -11.28 21.08
CA GLN A 297 4.84 -12.42 21.92
C GLN A 297 4.68 -13.74 21.15
N LEU A 298 4.87 -13.71 19.83
CA LEU A 298 4.66 -14.88 18.98
C LEU A 298 5.96 -15.68 18.88
N LYS A 299 5.97 -16.88 19.47
CA LYS A 299 7.14 -17.76 19.56
C LYS A 299 7.03 -18.97 18.65
N ASN A 300 5.85 -19.57 18.58
CA ASN A 300 5.60 -20.79 17.83
C ASN A 300 4.49 -20.56 16.81
N ILE A 301 4.84 -20.66 15.53
CA ILE A 301 3.91 -20.51 14.41
C ILE A 301 3.65 -21.89 13.82
N GLU A 302 2.39 -22.28 13.83
CA GLU A 302 1.91 -23.49 13.16
C GLU A 302 0.79 -23.09 12.21
N ILE A 303 1.00 -23.30 10.92
CA ILE A 303 0.08 -22.93 9.86
C ILE A 303 -0.29 -24.19 9.10
N GLN A 304 -1.58 -24.49 9.03
CA GLN A 304 -2.15 -25.50 8.15
C GLN A 304 -3.22 -24.83 7.29
N SER A 305 -2.95 -24.64 5.99
CA SER A 305 -3.88 -23.95 5.10
C SER A 305 -3.72 -24.37 3.64
N GLU A 306 -4.83 -24.77 3.02
CA GLU A 306 -4.91 -25.02 1.58
C GLU A 306 -5.07 -23.73 0.76
N LYS A 307 -5.39 -22.60 1.38
CA LYS A 307 -5.72 -21.34 0.69
C LYS A 307 -4.63 -20.29 0.75
N LEU A 308 -3.66 -20.46 1.64
CA LEU A 308 -2.56 -19.52 1.82
C LEU A 308 -1.66 -19.51 0.57
N LYS A 309 -1.56 -18.33 -0.06
CA LYS A 309 -0.76 -18.08 -1.28
C LYS A 309 0.47 -17.23 -1.01
N LYS A 310 0.39 -16.30 -0.06
CA LYS A 310 1.49 -15.44 0.34
C LYS A 310 1.68 -15.45 1.85
N PHE A 311 2.92 -15.62 2.28
CA PHE A 311 3.29 -15.56 3.69
C PHE A 311 4.58 -14.74 3.88
N THR A 312 4.51 -13.74 4.74
CA THR A 312 5.64 -12.87 5.09
C THR A 312 5.95 -12.92 6.59
N LEU A 313 7.22 -13.08 6.93
CA LEU A 313 7.75 -13.09 8.30
C LEU A 313 8.94 -12.15 8.43
N VAL A 314 8.80 -11.02 9.11
CA VAL A 314 9.85 -9.98 9.17
C VAL A 314 10.18 -9.62 10.62
N ARG A 315 11.47 -9.61 10.98
CA ARG A 315 12.01 -9.09 12.25
C ARG A 315 11.30 -9.65 13.49
N MET A 316 11.19 -10.97 13.57
CA MET A 316 10.52 -11.66 14.67
C MET A 316 11.52 -11.99 15.80
N GLU A 317 11.60 -11.15 16.83
CA GLU A 317 12.63 -11.26 17.88
C GLU A 317 12.43 -12.46 18.82
N SER A 318 11.18 -12.87 19.07
CA SER A 318 10.82 -13.95 20.01
C SER A 318 10.60 -15.31 19.34
N LEU A 319 10.80 -15.41 18.03
CA LEU A 319 10.41 -16.59 17.24
C LEU A 319 11.37 -17.77 17.50
N GLU A 320 10.80 -18.89 17.94
CA GLU A 320 11.53 -20.11 18.28
C GLU A 320 11.30 -21.22 17.25
N LYS A 321 10.06 -21.36 16.74
CA LYS A 321 9.68 -22.42 15.80
C LYS A 321 8.64 -21.96 14.78
N VAL A 322 8.82 -22.36 13.52
CA VAL A 322 7.83 -22.21 12.43
C VAL A 322 7.58 -23.54 11.75
N THR A 323 6.30 -23.92 11.60
CA THR A 323 5.82 -25.11 10.88
C THR A 323 4.74 -24.67 9.91
N ILE A 324 4.94 -24.92 8.60
CA ILE A 324 4.03 -24.44 7.55
C ILE A 324 3.62 -25.62 6.66
N GLN A 325 2.37 -26.04 6.78
CA GLN A 325 1.71 -26.98 5.88
C GLN A 325 0.76 -26.20 4.97
N ALA A 326 1.29 -25.65 3.87
CA ALA A 326 0.53 -24.87 2.90
C ALA A 326 0.95 -25.25 1.46
N PRO A 327 0.33 -26.28 0.86
CA PRO A 327 0.77 -26.81 -0.44
C PRO A 327 0.60 -25.80 -1.58
N ASN A 328 -0.36 -24.88 -1.47
CA ASN A 328 -0.65 -23.86 -2.48
C ASN A 328 0.06 -22.52 -2.25
N LEU A 329 1.09 -22.50 -1.39
CA LEU A 329 1.89 -21.31 -1.14
C LEU A 329 2.76 -20.97 -2.37
N LEU A 330 2.65 -19.73 -2.85
CA LEU A 330 3.32 -19.22 -4.04
C LEU A 330 4.43 -18.22 -3.70
N GLU A 331 4.22 -17.41 -2.67
CA GLU A 331 5.15 -16.37 -2.24
C GLU A 331 5.52 -16.53 -0.76
N PHE A 332 6.82 -16.55 -0.46
CA PHE A 332 7.32 -16.60 0.91
C PHE A 332 8.47 -15.61 1.13
N ASP A 333 8.22 -14.60 1.95
CA ASP A 333 9.20 -13.57 2.28
C ASP A 333 9.59 -13.67 3.77
N PHE A 334 10.89 -13.67 4.05
CA PHE A 334 11.47 -13.80 5.38
C PHE A 334 12.55 -12.74 5.62
N GLU A 335 12.56 -12.08 6.78
CA GLU A 335 13.66 -11.25 7.26
C GLU A 335 13.95 -11.54 8.74
N GLY A 336 15.18 -11.91 9.10
CA GLY A 336 15.51 -12.23 10.49
C GLY A 336 16.98 -12.64 10.70
N ASP A 337 17.37 -12.80 11.96
CA ASP A 337 18.73 -13.18 12.38
C ASP A 337 18.94 -14.71 12.43
N LYS A 338 17.87 -15.48 12.65
CA LYS A 338 17.88 -16.94 12.71
C LYS A 338 16.84 -17.52 11.77
N VAL A 339 17.21 -18.62 11.12
CA VAL A 339 16.28 -19.47 10.39
C VAL A 339 15.38 -20.14 11.45
N PRO A 340 14.07 -19.82 11.55
CA PRO A 340 13.21 -20.17 12.69
C PRO A 340 12.79 -21.65 12.70
N PHE A 341 13.50 -22.48 11.95
CA PHE A 341 13.14 -23.85 11.70
C PHE A 341 13.99 -24.83 12.56
N SER A 342 14.80 -24.34 13.51
CA SER A 342 15.94 -25.04 14.14
C SER A 342 15.70 -26.24 15.07
N SER A 343 14.58 -26.96 15.00
CA SER A 343 14.43 -28.27 15.67
C SER A 343 14.57 -29.41 14.67
N MET A 344 15.03 -30.60 15.11
CA MET A 344 15.60 -31.76 14.37
C MET A 344 15.17 -32.08 12.91
N ASP A 345 14.11 -31.51 12.36
CA ASP A 345 13.83 -31.53 10.93
C ASP A 345 13.13 -30.22 10.46
N PRO A 346 13.90 -29.12 10.28
CA PRO A 346 13.44 -27.76 10.03
C PRO A 346 12.53 -27.58 8.81
N PHE A 347 12.83 -28.33 7.76
CA PHE A 347 12.24 -28.20 6.43
C PHE A 347 11.52 -29.47 5.99
N SER A 348 11.15 -30.31 6.95
CA SER A 348 10.26 -31.45 6.70
C SER A 348 8.80 -31.01 6.53
N SER A 349 8.41 -29.89 7.16
CA SER A 349 7.01 -29.44 7.17
C SER A 349 6.61 -28.58 5.98
N MET A 350 7.50 -27.70 5.53
CA MET A 350 7.26 -26.80 4.41
C MET A 350 7.93 -27.33 3.14
N ASP A 351 7.14 -27.63 2.12
CA ASP A 351 7.61 -27.96 0.78
C ASP A 351 7.66 -26.69 -0.10
N PRO A 352 8.85 -26.15 -0.45
CA PRO A 352 8.97 -24.98 -1.30
C PRO A 352 8.77 -25.28 -2.80
N SER A 353 8.44 -26.51 -3.20
CA SER A 353 8.28 -26.91 -4.60
C SER A 353 7.17 -26.13 -5.35
N SER A 354 6.17 -25.64 -4.60
CA SER A 354 5.08 -24.80 -5.11
C SER A 354 5.44 -23.32 -5.22
N LEU A 355 6.44 -22.83 -4.48
CA LEU A 355 6.84 -21.42 -4.47
C LEU A 355 7.30 -20.94 -5.85
N GLU A 356 6.74 -19.81 -6.28
CA GLU A 356 7.13 -19.08 -7.48
C GLU A 356 8.08 -17.93 -7.17
N ARG A 357 8.02 -17.41 -5.93
CA ARG A 357 8.87 -16.33 -5.44
C ARG A 357 9.21 -16.54 -3.97
N SER A 358 10.45 -16.24 -3.61
CA SER A 358 10.84 -16.11 -2.21
C SER A 358 11.94 -15.07 -2.03
N GLN A 359 11.83 -14.25 -0.99
CA GLN A 359 12.89 -13.33 -0.55
C GLN A 359 13.30 -13.67 0.88
N LEU A 360 14.55 -14.03 1.11
CA LEU A 360 15.09 -14.36 2.43
C LEU A 360 16.21 -13.37 2.77
N ASN A 361 15.96 -12.48 3.72
CA ASN A 361 16.89 -11.46 4.18
C ASN A 361 17.45 -11.87 5.55
N PHE A 362 18.69 -12.36 5.58
CA PHE A 362 19.34 -12.72 6.84
C PHE A 362 20.16 -11.53 7.34
N LEU A 363 19.82 -11.07 8.55
CA LEU A 363 20.51 -9.97 9.21
C LEU A 363 21.56 -10.53 10.17
N SER A 364 22.74 -9.92 10.21
CA SER A 364 23.76 -10.28 11.21
C SER A 364 23.18 -10.16 12.63
N PRO A 365 23.37 -11.16 13.50
CA PRO A 365 22.92 -11.08 14.89
C PRO A 365 23.53 -9.85 15.59
N ARG A 366 22.73 -9.13 16.38
CA ARG A 366 23.22 -7.99 17.19
C ARG A 366 24.15 -8.44 18.34
N THR A 367 24.18 -9.73 18.64
CA THR A 367 25.03 -10.33 19.67
C THR A 367 26.13 -11.16 19.02
N ASN A 368 27.38 -10.91 19.44
CA ASN A 368 28.57 -11.62 18.97
C ASN A 368 28.49 -13.11 19.31
N PHE A 369 27.92 -13.91 18.41
CA PHE A 369 28.12 -15.36 18.40
C PHE A 369 29.16 -15.70 17.33
N GLY A 370 30.28 -16.27 17.78
CA GLY A 370 31.33 -16.79 16.91
C GLY A 370 30.83 -17.94 16.05
N SER A 371 31.47 -18.08 14.87
CA SER A 371 31.30 -19.12 13.84
C SER A 371 29.84 -19.45 13.46
N VAL A 372 29.49 -19.22 12.19
CA VAL A 372 28.29 -19.78 11.54
C VAL A 372 28.09 -21.23 12.02
N ASP A 373 26.97 -21.53 12.69
CA ASP A 373 26.66 -22.92 13.04
C ASP A 373 26.55 -23.69 11.72
N SER A 374 27.43 -24.67 11.52
CA SER A 374 27.43 -25.55 10.34
C SER A 374 26.03 -26.11 10.02
N ARG A 375 25.18 -26.28 11.05
CA ARG A 375 23.79 -26.72 10.91
C ARG A 375 22.91 -25.67 10.24
N TRP A 376 23.05 -24.38 10.59
CA TRP A 376 22.31 -23.30 9.94
C TRP A 376 22.57 -23.28 8.44
N TYR A 377 23.85 -23.36 8.06
CA TYR A 377 24.28 -23.35 6.67
C TYR A 377 23.75 -24.56 5.89
N THR A 378 23.89 -25.75 6.47
CA THR A 378 23.40 -27.01 5.86
C THR A 378 21.89 -26.98 5.64
N ASN A 379 21.15 -26.45 6.62
CA ASN A 379 19.70 -26.35 6.55
C ASN A 379 19.25 -25.37 5.45
N LEU A 380 19.89 -24.19 5.38
CA LEU A 380 19.59 -23.20 4.34
C LEU A 380 19.90 -23.74 2.94
N HIS A 381 21.04 -24.42 2.78
CA HIS A 381 21.41 -25.05 1.51
C HIS A 381 20.37 -26.09 1.07
N HIS A 382 19.96 -26.98 1.98
CA HIS A 382 18.94 -27.99 1.71
C HIS A 382 17.58 -27.37 1.35
N PHE A 383 17.17 -26.28 2.03
CA PHE A 383 15.93 -25.57 1.72
C PHE A 383 15.93 -24.99 0.31
N VAL A 384 16.99 -24.26 -0.05
CA VAL A 384 17.10 -23.64 -1.37
C VAL A 384 17.15 -24.70 -2.48
N GLN A 385 17.75 -25.87 -2.23
CA GLN A 385 17.75 -26.97 -3.21
C GLN A 385 16.38 -27.58 -3.50
N LYS A 386 15.39 -27.45 -2.60
CA LYS A 386 14.04 -27.99 -2.79
C LYS A 386 13.16 -27.17 -3.74
N PHE A 387 13.57 -25.96 -4.13
CA PHE A 387 12.81 -25.13 -5.06
C PHE A 387 12.77 -25.76 -6.46
N ASN A 388 11.65 -25.56 -7.16
CA ASN A 388 11.47 -26.12 -8.49
C ASN A 388 12.10 -25.25 -9.60
N TYR A 389 13.42 -25.32 -9.74
CA TYR A 389 14.18 -24.59 -10.78
C TYR A 389 13.78 -24.94 -12.22
N SER A 390 13.12 -26.08 -12.45
CA SER A 390 12.61 -26.43 -13.79
C SER A 390 11.53 -25.45 -14.29
N LYS A 391 10.87 -24.72 -13.39
CA LYS A 391 9.92 -23.63 -13.72
C LYS A 391 10.63 -22.34 -14.22
N GLY A 392 11.95 -22.36 -14.37
CA GLY A 392 12.73 -21.19 -14.78
C GLY A 392 12.98 -20.21 -13.64
N LEU A 393 13.05 -20.70 -12.40
CA LEU A 393 13.49 -19.90 -11.26
C LEU A 393 14.99 -19.66 -11.32
N ILE A 394 15.43 -18.52 -10.82
CA ILE A 394 16.83 -18.24 -10.52
C ILE A 394 16.99 -17.97 -9.03
N LEU A 395 18.19 -18.16 -8.54
CA LEU A 395 18.61 -17.78 -7.20
C LEU A 395 19.65 -16.66 -7.33
N ALA A 396 19.36 -15.48 -6.79
CA ALA A 396 20.32 -14.40 -6.64
C ALA A 396 20.66 -14.23 -5.16
N ILE A 397 21.94 -14.22 -4.81
CA ILE A 397 22.43 -14.02 -3.44
C ILE A 397 23.22 -12.72 -3.43
N PHE A 398 22.73 -11.72 -2.70
CA PHE A 398 23.49 -10.52 -2.40
C PHE A 398 24.23 -10.70 -1.07
N CYS A 399 25.56 -10.61 -1.12
CA CYS A 399 26.40 -10.68 0.06
C CYS A 399 26.79 -9.26 0.48
N ARG A 400 26.19 -8.76 1.57
CA ARG A 400 26.42 -7.39 2.05
C ARG A 400 27.88 -7.12 2.45
N LYS A 401 28.58 -8.13 2.96
CA LYS A 401 29.99 -8.00 3.36
C LYS A 401 30.92 -7.73 2.16
N THR A 402 30.63 -8.32 1.02
CA THR A 402 31.48 -8.23 -0.18
C THR A 402 30.87 -7.36 -1.27
N ASN A 403 29.67 -6.82 -1.04
CA ASN A 403 28.85 -6.12 -2.03
C ASN A 403 28.73 -6.87 -3.37
N ASN A 404 28.78 -8.20 -3.35
CA ASN A 404 28.71 -9.03 -4.56
C ASN A 404 27.34 -9.68 -4.70
N ILE A 405 26.88 -9.85 -5.94
CA ILE A 405 25.69 -10.63 -6.28
C ILE A 405 26.13 -11.92 -6.98
N LEU A 406 25.77 -13.06 -6.41
CA LEU A 406 25.93 -14.38 -7.02
C LEU A 406 24.62 -14.81 -7.67
N ILE A 407 24.66 -15.31 -8.90
CA ILE A 407 23.45 -15.74 -9.62
C ILE A 407 23.58 -17.22 -10.03
N TYR A 408 22.62 -18.02 -9.59
CA TYR A 408 22.52 -19.45 -9.87
C TYR A 408 21.25 -19.77 -10.65
N GLU A 409 21.41 -20.53 -11.74
CA GLU A 409 20.32 -21.07 -12.54
C GLU A 409 20.10 -22.57 -12.30
N ASN A 410 21.13 -23.24 -11.77
CA ASN A 410 21.14 -24.68 -11.55
C ASN A 410 21.30 -24.98 -10.06
N PRO A 411 20.39 -25.76 -9.44
CA PRO A 411 20.46 -26.08 -8.02
C PRO A 411 21.75 -26.80 -7.62
N ARG A 412 22.38 -27.53 -8.54
CA ARG A 412 23.62 -28.28 -8.27
C ARG A 412 24.85 -27.38 -8.13
N GLU A 413 24.79 -26.16 -8.63
CA GLU A 413 25.88 -25.20 -8.60
C GLU A 413 25.78 -24.25 -7.39
N ILE A 414 24.67 -24.32 -6.63
CA ILE A 414 24.41 -23.40 -5.52
C ILE A 414 25.46 -23.57 -4.43
N VAL A 415 26.26 -22.51 -4.25
CA VAL A 415 27.15 -22.32 -3.12
C VAL A 415 26.72 -21.05 -2.39
N ILE A 416 26.22 -21.20 -1.17
CA ILE A 416 25.85 -20.05 -0.35
C ILE A 416 27.13 -19.57 0.35
N PRO A 417 27.47 -18.28 0.36
CA PRO A 417 28.60 -17.80 1.15
C PRO A 417 28.34 -18.09 2.65
N PRO A 418 29.33 -18.55 3.42
CA PRO A 418 29.18 -18.76 4.86
C PRO A 418 29.15 -17.42 5.61
N SER A 419 28.08 -16.66 5.44
CA SER A 419 27.86 -15.33 6.02
C SER A 419 26.42 -15.21 6.50
N HIS A 420 26.21 -14.59 7.67
CA HIS A 420 24.88 -14.27 8.21
C HIS A 420 24.29 -12.98 7.64
N ASP A 421 25.05 -12.24 6.82
CA ASP A 421 24.63 -10.98 6.22
C ASP A 421 24.47 -11.16 4.70
N VAL A 422 23.44 -11.92 4.34
CA VAL A 422 23.10 -12.31 2.97
C VAL A 422 21.61 -12.11 2.70
N GLU A 423 21.31 -11.60 1.53
CA GLU A 423 19.95 -11.54 1.00
C GLU A 423 19.82 -12.51 -0.17
N ILE A 424 18.86 -13.40 -0.09
CA ILE A 424 18.60 -14.43 -1.08
C ILE A 424 17.28 -14.12 -1.76
N PHE A 425 17.29 -14.10 -3.08
CA PHE A 425 16.13 -13.86 -3.93
C PHE A 425 15.93 -15.04 -4.84
N ILE A 426 14.75 -15.65 -4.78
CA ILE A 426 14.32 -16.70 -5.68
C ILE A 426 13.14 -16.14 -6.49
N ALA A 427 13.29 -16.08 -7.80
CA ALA A 427 12.28 -15.48 -8.67
C ALA A 427 12.35 -16.05 -10.10
N PRO A 428 11.28 -15.91 -10.89
CA PRO A 428 11.29 -16.31 -12.29
C PRO A 428 12.35 -15.54 -13.10
N ILE A 429 12.99 -16.20 -14.05
CA ILE A 429 14.06 -15.63 -14.89
C ILE A 429 13.63 -14.35 -15.63
N GLN A 430 12.34 -14.21 -15.95
CA GLN A 430 11.79 -13.02 -16.61
C GLN A 430 11.80 -11.79 -15.69
N ARG A 431 11.83 -11.97 -14.37
CA ARG A 431 11.84 -10.87 -13.38
C ARG A 431 13.26 -10.48 -12.95
N VAL A 432 14.29 -11.17 -13.44
CA VAL A 432 15.68 -11.00 -12.98
C VAL A 432 16.20 -9.59 -13.18
N GLU A 433 15.95 -8.99 -14.34
CA GLU A 433 16.33 -7.61 -14.60
C GLU A 433 15.70 -6.65 -13.57
N SER A 434 14.41 -6.83 -13.29
CA SER A 434 13.71 -6.00 -12.30
C SER A 434 14.25 -6.21 -10.88
N THR A 435 14.60 -7.45 -10.51
CA THR A 435 15.18 -7.79 -9.20
C THR A 435 16.57 -7.20 -9.05
N ILE A 436 17.43 -7.36 -10.06
CA ILE A 436 18.78 -6.78 -10.06
C ILE A 436 18.70 -5.26 -10.05
N ARG A 437 17.81 -4.65 -10.84
CA ARG A 437 17.61 -3.19 -10.84
C ARG A 437 17.15 -2.69 -9.48
N LYS A 438 16.23 -3.40 -8.81
CA LYS A 438 15.84 -3.09 -7.43
C LYS A 438 17.05 -3.16 -6.50
N LEU A 439 17.83 -4.24 -6.56
CA LEU A 439 19.05 -4.38 -5.77
C LEU A 439 20.05 -3.25 -6.01
N MET A 440 20.29 -2.87 -7.27
CA MET A 440 21.17 -1.74 -7.62
C MET A 440 20.64 -0.39 -7.13
N LEU A 441 19.31 -0.19 -7.10
CA LEU A 441 18.71 1.03 -6.57
C LEU A 441 18.89 1.14 -5.05
N TYR A 442 18.79 0.02 -4.32
CA TYR A 442 18.96 -0.01 -2.87
C TYR A 442 20.44 -0.06 -2.45
N TYR A 443 21.30 -0.65 -3.29
CA TYR A 443 22.73 -0.88 -3.03
C TYR A 443 23.58 -0.45 -4.23
N PRO A 444 23.89 0.85 -4.38
CA PRO A 444 24.59 1.37 -5.56
C PRO A 444 26.07 0.95 -5.64
N TRP A 445 26.63 0.38 -4.56
CA TRP A 445 28.04 -0.01 -4.43
C TRP A 445 28.32 -1.48 -4.75
N ILE A 446 27.48 -2.13 -5.56
CA ILE A 446 27.68 -3.53 -5.96
C ILE A 446 29.02 -3.65 -6.70
N ILE A 447 29.92 -4.47 -6.18
CA ILE A 447 31.30 -4.64 -6.69
C ILE A 447 31.31 -5.56 -7.91
N SER A 448 30.53 -6.65 -7.89
CA SER A 448 30.43 -7.57 -9.03
C SER A 448 29.13 -8.36 -9.05
N ILE A 449 28.72 -8.77 -10.27
CA ILE A 449 27.67 -9.76 -10.50
C ILE A 449 28.34 -10.98 -11.13
N LEU A 450 28.32 -12.11 -10.42
CA LEU A 450 28.99 -13.35 -10.83
C LEU A 450 27.95 -14.39 -11.23
N PRO A 451 27.66 -14.55 -12.54
CA PRO A 451 26.88 -15.68 -13.02
C PRO A 451 27.75 -16.95 -13.03
N CYS A 452 27.22 -18.05 -12.50
CA CYS A 452 27.85 -19.36 -12.67
C CYS A 452 27.69 -19.87 -14.12
N THR A 453 28.59 -20.75 -14.56
CA THR A 453 28.88 -21.10 -15.98
C THR A 453 27.65 -21.31 -16.88
N ASN A 454 27.71 -20.85 -18.14
CA ASN A 454 26.65 -20.97 -19.17
C ASN A 454 25.28 -20.36 -18.81
N SER A 455 25.28 -19.34 -17.96
CA SER A 455 24.10 -18.60 -17.53
C SER A 455 23.29 -18.00 -18.70
N LYS A 456 22.00 -18.35 -18.79
CA LYS A 456 20.99 -17.68 -19.63
C LYS A 456 20.74 -16.24 -19.18
N VAL A 457 20.98 -15.91 -17.91
CA VAL A 457 20.90 -14.54 -17.37
C VAL A 457 21.87 -13.59 -18.10
N LEU A 458 23.04 -14.06 -18.54
CA LEU A 458 23.97 -13.25 -19.37
C LEU A 458 23.34 -12.77 -20.69
N LYS A 459 22.36 -13.49 -21.26
CA LYS A 459 21.64 -13.05 -22.46
C LYS A 459 20.64 -11.92 -22.15
N VAL A 460 20.03 -11.96 -20.97
CA VAL A 460 19.04 -10.98 -20.49
C VAL A 460 19.71 -9.72 -19.91
N MET A 461 20.86 -9.87 -19.27
CA MET A 461 21.67 -8.80 -18.66
C MET A 461 22.27 -7.81 -19.67
N SER A 462 22.30 -8.15 -20.96
CA SER A 462 22.78 -7.26 -22.04
C SER A 462 22.01 -5.92 -22.11
N VAL A 463 20.85 -5.84 -21.46
CA VAL A 463 19.98 -4.66 -21.37
C VAL A 463 20.35 -3.72 -20.19
N LEU A 464 21.11 -4.18 -19.18
CA LEU A 464 21.66 -3.33 -18.12
C LEU A 464 22.84 -2.51 -18.67
N LYS A 465 22.53 -1.45 -19.43
CA LYS A 465 23.51 -0.47 -19.93
C LYS A 465 24.33 0.07 -18.75
N GLY A 466 25.57 -0.40 -18.65
CA GLY A 466 26.54 -0.08 -17.60
C GLY A 466 27.59 -1.17 -17.40
N CYS A 467 27.22 -2.45 -17.57
CA CYS A 467 28.18 -3.57 -17.54
C CYS A 467 28.70 -3.83 -18.96
N THR A 468 29.87 -3.27 -19.29
CA THR A 468 30.53 -3.58 -20.57
C THR A 468 31.17 -4.97 -20.48
N GLN A 469 30.73 -5.88 -21.35
CA GLN A 469 31.41 -7.14 -21.64
C GLN A 469 32.87 -6.88 -22.01
N LYS A 470 33.82 -7.42 -21.25
CA LYS A 470 35.10 -7.87 -21.82
C LYS A 470 35.48 -9.25 -21.26
N GLN A 471 35.32 -10.22 -22.16
CA GLN A 471 36.01 -11.48 -22.36
C GLN A 471 36.91 -12.07 -21.25
N ASN A 472 36.68 -13.38 -21.09
CA ASN A 472 37.59 -14.47 -20.71
C ASN A 472 37.85 -14.76 -19.23
N CYS A 473 37.54 -16.02 -18.90
CA CYS A 473 38.06 -16.89 -17.85
C CYS A 473 39.14 -16.29 -16.93
N GLY A 474 38.79 -16.21 -15.63
CA GLY A 474 39.74 -16.34 -14.54
C GLY A 474 40.78 -15.22 -14.42
N SER A 475 40.37 -14.03 -14.02
CA SER A 475 41.12 -13.09 -13.16
C SER A 475 40.30 -11.81 -12.98
N GLU A 476 40.53 -11.14 -11.86
CA GLU A 476 39.81 -10.02 -11.24
C GLU A 476 39.09 -9.00 -12.16
N CYS A 477 37.88 -8.61 -11.74
CA CYS A 477 37.04 -7.59 -12.39
C CYS A 477 37.53 -6.18 -11.99
N PRO A 478 37.81 -5.24 -12.92
CA PRO A 478 38.28 -3.91 -12.57
C PRO A 478 37.08 -2.98 -12.31
N PHE A 479 36.61 -2.97 -11.08
CA PHE A 479 35.93 -1.82 -10.47
C PHE A 479 36.59 -1.53 -9.12
N ASN A 480 37.90 -1.22 -9.15
CA ASN A 480 38.47 -0.37 -8.11
C ASN A 480 38.08 1.06 -8.47
N THR A 481 37.12 1.63 -7.74
CA THR A 481 37.05 3.08 -7.58
C THR A 481 37.90 3.45 -6.37
N GLU A 482 39.22 3.39 -6.54
CA GLU A 482 40.10 4.36 -5.89
C GLU A 482 40.31 5.48 -6.91
N ASP A 483 39.66 6.63 -6.68
CA ASP A 483 40.27 7.96 -6.80
C ASP A 483 39.20 9.07 -6.63
N ASN A 484 39.40 9.83 -5.53
CA ASN A 484 38.75 11.07 -5.03
C ASN A 484 37.36 11.00 -4.39
#